data_AF-A0A929K5G5-F1
#
_entry.id   AF-A0A929K5G5-F1
#
_cell.length_a   1.000
_cell.length_b   1.000
_cell.length_c   1.000
_cell.angle_alpha   90.00
_cell.angle_beta   90.00
_cell.angle_gamma   90.00
#
_symmetry.space_group_name_H-M   'P 1'
#
loop_
_entity.id
_entity.type
_entity.pdbx_description
1 polymer ?
#
loop_
_entity_poly.entity_id
_entity_poly.type
_entity_poly.pdbx_seq_one_letter_code
_entity_poly.pdbx_strand_id
1 'polypeptide(L)'
;MANHKYTQESAGSGRVAAGTDFVDEINIVNELRQIIEDLAIIIGQVKLGDGQYPADQSTGKVATNVKKNNFTATAEPLVTDDESEGYSKGSLWVYEEAYICTDATEGFAVWKEISNEVPPS
;
A
#
# COMPACT_ATOMS: atom_id res chain seq x y z
N MET A 1 -11.75 -22.20 -21.76
CA MET A 1 -11.24 -21.36 -20.66
C MET A 1 -10.12 -22.11 -19.99
N ALA A 2 -8.90 -21.58 -20.05
CA ALA A 2 -7.71 -22.28 -19.59
C ALA A 2 -7.71 -22.38 -18.06
N ASN A 3 -7.60 -23.62 -17.57
CA ASN A 3 -7.40 -23.95 -16.16
C ASN A 3 -5.99 -23.52 -15.74
N HIS A 4 -5.85 -22.41 -15.04
CA HIS A 4 -4.60 -22.11 -14.36
C HIS A 4 -4.62 -22.73 -12.96
N LYS A 5 -4.20 -23.99 -12.88
CA LYS A 5 -3.83 -24.62 -11.62
C LYS A 5 -2.37 -24.28 -11.32
N TYR A 6 -2.13 -23.43 -10.34
CA TYR A 6 -0.82 -23.25 -9.74
C TYR A 6 -0.80 -24.04 -8.42
N THR A 7 -0.13 -25.19 -8.40
CA THR A 7 0.07 -25.96 -7.16
C THR A 7 1.53 -25.83 -6.74
N GLN A 8 1.78 -25.49 -5.48
CA GLN A 8 3.06 -25.79 -4.83
C GLN A 8 2.77 -26.63 -3.58
N GLU A 9 3.26 -27.87 -3.59
CA GLU A 9 3.28 -28.73 -2.41
C GLU A 9 4.40 -28.29 -1.45
N SER A 10 4.04 -28.36 -0.17
CA SER A 10 4.71 -27.93 1.06
C SER A 10 6.23 -27.63 1.02
N ALA A 11 6.57 -26.45 1.55
CA ALA A 11 7.88 -26.17 2.11
C ALA A 11 8.11 -27.05 3.36
N GLY A 12 8.62 -28.26 3.15
CA GLY A 12 9.29 -29.02 4.21
C GLY A 12 10.46 -28.20 4.79
N SER A 13 10.66 -28.33 6.11
CA SER A 13 11.62 -27.62 6.98
C SER A 13 12.68 -26.77 6.28
N GLY A 14 12.49 -25.45 6.33
CA GLY A 14 13.56 -24.47 6.37
C GLY A 14 14.39 -24.34 5.08
N ARG A 15 14.25 -23.18 4.42
CA ARG A 15 15.28 -22.57 3.56
C ARG A 15 16.07 -23.59 2.71
N VAL A 16 15.41 -24.13 1.68
CA VAL A 16 16.00 -24.75 0.48
C VAL A 16 17.31 -25.54 0.70
N ALA A 17 17.19 -26.82 1.06
CA ALA A 17 18.31 -27.75 0.98
C ALA A 17 18.43 -28.36 -0.43
N ALA A 18 19.45 -27.88 -1.15
CA ALA A 18 20.30 -28.55 -2.15
C ALA A 18 19.67 -29.49 -3.20
N GLY A 19 19.40 -28.93 -4.38
CA GLY A 19 19.41 -29.63 -5.68
C GLY A 19 19.67 -28.62 -6.78
N THR A 20 20.79 -28.74 -7.50
CA THR A 20 21.44 -27.66 -8.28
C THR A 20 20.64 -27.10 -9.45
N ASP A 21 19.49 -27.66 -9.79
CA ASP A 21 18.80 -27.34 -11.06
C ASP A 21 17.40 -26.75 -10.86
N PHE A 22 16.87 -26.72 -9.62
CA PHE A 22 15.53 -26.17 -9.32
C PHE A 22 15.57 -24.91 -8.45
N VAL A 23 16.74 -24.58 -7.90
CA VAL A 23 16.94 -23.42 -7.02
C VAL A 23 16.85 -22.13 -7.83
N ASP A 24 17.30 -22.14 -9.09
CA ASP A 24 17.30 -20.96 -9.96
C ASP A 24 15.88 -20.54 -10.33
N GLU A 25 15.02 -21.48 -10.74
CA GLU A 25 13.64 -21.18 -11.14
C GLU A 25 12.75 -20.80 -9.95
N ILE A 26 12.92 -21.46 -8.79
CA ILE A 26 12.20 -21.11 -7.55
C ILE A 26 12.60 -19.73 -7.04
N ASN A 27 13.90 -19.39 -7.09
CA ASN A 27 14.38 -18.08 -6.69
C ASN A 27 13.90 -17.00 -7.67
N ILE A 28 13.96 -17.24 -8.98
CA ILE A 28 13.48 -16.29 -10.00
C ILE A 28 11.98 -16.00 -9.82
N VAL A 29 11.14 -17.02 -9.58
CA VAL A 29 9.69 -16.80 -9.39
C VAL A 29 9.37 -16.05 -8.09
N ASN A 30 10.11 -16.31 -7.01
CA ASN A 30 9.92 -15.61 -5.74
C ASN A 30 10.42 -14.17 -5.79
N GLU A 31 11.56 -13.91 -6.42
CA GLU A 31 12.10 -12.57 -6.64
C GLU A 31 11.16 -11.74 -7.53
N LEU A 32 10.61 -12.33 -8.60
CA LEU A 32 9.64 -11.65 -9.45
C LEU A 32 8.34 -11.31 -8.70
N ARG A 33 7.86 -12.21 -7.82
CA ARG A 33 6.70 -11.92 -6.95
C ARG A 33 6.99 -10.79 -5.97
N GLN A 34 8.17 -10.80 -5.36
CA GLN A 34 8.59 -9.73 -4.44
C GLN A 34 8.72 -8.38 -5.14
N ILE A 35 9.30 -8.35 -6.34
CA ILE A 35 9.41 -7.14 -7.15
C ILE A 35 8.02 -6.61 -7.52
N ILE A 36 7.08 -7.49 -7.87
CA ILE A 36 5.69 -7.09 -8.18
C ILE A 36 5.00 -6.53 -6.94
N GLU A 37 5.21 -7.10 -5.75
CA GLU A 37 4.65 -6.57 -4.50
C GLU A 37 5.26 -5.24 -4.09
N ASP A 38 6.58 -5.09 -4.18
CA ASP A 38 7.28 -3.83 -3.90
C ASP A 38 6.83 -2.75 -4.89
N LEU A 39 6.62 -3.10 -6.16
CA LEU A 39 6.00 -2.21 -7.13
C LEU A 39 4.57 -1.88 -6.73
N ALA A 40 3.73 -2.86 -6.42
CA ALA A 40 2.33 -2.66 -6.02
C ALA A 40 2.23 -1.72 -4.79
N ILE A 41 3.13 -1.88 -3.81
CA ILE A 41 3.33 -0.99 -2.66
C ILE A 41 3.67 0.45 -3.10
N ILE A 42 4.54 0.62 -4.10
CA ILE A 42 4.93 1.94 -4.65
C ILE A 42 3.78 2.62 -5.43
N ILE A 43 3.02 1.87 -6.24
CA ILE A 43 1.90 2.39 -7.04
C ILE A 43 0.55 2.38 -6.29
N GLY A 44 0.53 2.01 -5.01
CA GLY A 44 -0.69 1.95 -4.19
C GLY A 44 -1.67 0.85 -4.62
N GLN A 45 -1.24 -0.10 -5.45
CA GLN A 45 -2.01 -1.30 -5.73
C GLN A 45 -1.86 -2.26 -4.55
N VAL A 46 -3.00 -2.53 -3.93
CA VAL A 46 -3.12 -3.41 -2.77
C VAL A 46 -2.53 -4.79 -3.10
N LYS A 47 -1.82 -5.36 -2.14
CA LYS A 47 -1.29 -6.73 -2.11
C LYS A 47 -2.26 -7.72 -2.77
N LEU A 48 -1.73 -8.76 -3.43
CA LEU A 48 -2.54 -9.80 -4.10
C LEU A 48 -3.50 -10.54 -3.16
N GLY A 49 -3.34 -10.40 -1.82
CA GLY A 49 -4.33 -10.82 -0.83
C GLY A 49 -4.54 -12.33 -0.76
N ASP A 50 -3.69 -13.12 -1.41
CA ASP A 50 -3.79 -14.58 -1.55
C ASP A 50 -3.08 -15.35 -0.42
N GLY A 51 -2.47 -14.65 0.54
CA GLY A 51 -1.81 -15.23 1.70
C GLY A 51 -0.58 -16.07 1.36
N GLN A 52 -0.09 -15.96 0.12
CA GLN A 52 0.95 -16.84 -0.41
C GLN A 52 2.34 -16.21 -0.32
N TYR A 53 2.43 -14.94 0.08
CA TYR A 53 3.68 -14.23 0.28
C TYR A 53 3.56 -13.10 1.33
N PRO A 54 4.64 -12.80 2.08
CA PRO A 54 5.89 -13.56 2.16
C PRO A 54 5.70 -14.89 2.91
N ALA A 55 6.45 -15.91 2.51
CA ALA A 55 6.37 -17.28 3.05
C ALA A 55 6.69 -17.40 4.56
N ASP A 56 7.23 -16.35 5.16
CA ASP A 56 7.47 -16.25 6.60
C ASP A 56 6.28 -15.60 7.36
N GLN A 57 5.16 -15.35 6.68
CA GLN A 57 3.98 -14.64 7.18
C GLN A 57 4.28 -13.21 7.66
N SER A 58 5.45 -12.66 7.34
CA SER A 58 5.74 -11.26 7.64
C SER A 58 4.78 -10.40 6.85
N THR A 59 4.08 -9.48 7.52
CA THR A 59 3.19 -8.55 6.83
C THR A 59 4.02 -7.79 5.80
N GLY A 60 3.79 -8.05 4.50
CA GLY A 60 4.42 -7.28 3.42
C GLY A 60 4.35 -5.80 3.80
N LYS A 61 5.49 -5.12 3.84
CA LYS A 61 5.58 -3.81 4.50
C LYS A 61 4.50 -2.91 3.91
N VAL A 62 3.60 -2.41 4.75
CA VAL A 62 2.69 -1.35 4.34
C VAL A 62 3.59 -0.23 3.82
N ALA A 63 3.24 0.34 2.66
CA ALA A 63 3.95 1.47 2.10
C ALA A 63 3.78 2.68 3.04
N THR A 64 4.52 2.74 4.15
CA THR A 64 4.43 3.84 5.13
C THR A 64 4.86 5.18 4.51
N ASN A 65 5.56 5.12 3.37
CA ASN A 65 6.01 6.28 2.64
C ASN A 65 4.97 6.78 1.62
N VAL A 66 3.92 6.00 1.32
CA VAL A 66 2.85 6.39 0.40
C VAL A 66 1.67 6.90 1.20
N LYS A 67 1.57 8.22 1.29
CA LYS A 67 0.48 8.90 1.98
C LYS A 67 -0.78 8.81 1.12
N LYS A 68 -1.90 8.36 1.69
CA LYS A 68 -3.20 8.39 1.00
C LYS A 68 -3.57 9.83 0.67
N ASN A 69 -4.04 10.06 -0.54
CA ASN A 69 -4.66 11.31 -0.97
C ASN A 69 -6.03 10.99 -1.52
N ASN A 70 -7.01 11.86 -1.30
CA ASN A 70 -8.36 11.69 -1.82
C ASN A 70 -8.61 12.70 -2.95
N PHE A 71 -8.44 12.29 -4.20
CA PHE A 71 -8.64 13.16 -5.37
C PHE A 71 -10.04 13.04 -5.99
N THR A 72 -10.90 12.19 -5.43
CA THR A 72 -12.25 11.91 -5.95
C THR A 72 -13.28 12.00 -4.83
N ALA A 73 -13.04 12.90 -3.86
CA ALA A 73 -13.94 13.05 -2.73
C ALA A 73 -15.31 13.54 -3.18
N THR A 74 -16.35 13.16 -2.45
CA THR A 74 -17.73 13.60 -2.67
C THR A 74 -18.25 14.51 -1.55
N ALA A 75 -17.41 14.81 -0.56
CA ALA A 75 -17.69 15.66 0.59
C ALA A 75 -16.37 16.22 1.17
N GLU A 76 -16.49 17.23 2.02
CA GLU A 76 -15.40 17.77 2.83
C GLU A 76 -14.80 16.70 3.77
N PRO A 77 -13.50 16.81 4.11
CA PRO A 77 -12.86 15.88 5.03
C PRO A 77 -13.40 16.04 6.46
N LEU A 78 -13.61 14.92 7.14
CA LEU A 78 -14.03 14.82 8.53
C LEU A 78 -12.83 14.60 9.45
N VAL A 79 -13.07 14.76 10.76
CA VAL A 79 -12.07 14.45 11.80
C VAL A 79 -11.71 12.95 11.87
N THR A 80 -12.55 12.10 11.29
CA THR A 80 -12.34 10.65 11.16
C THR A 80 -11.53 10.27 9.92
N ASP A 81 -11.29 11.20 8.99
CA ASP A 81 -10.40 10.99 7.85
C ASP A 81 -8.94 11.13 8.31
N ASP A 82 -8.45 10.12 9.04
CA ASP A 82 -7.24 10.16 9.85
C ASP A 82 -6.24 9.02 9.53
N GLU A 83 -5.26 8.79 10.42
CA GLU A 83 -4.24 7.76 10.26
C GLU A 83 -4.79 6.33 10.21
N SER A 84 -5.92 6.05 10.87
CA SER A 84 -6.58 4.74 10.81
C SER A 84 -7.15 4.45 9.41
N GLU A 85 -7.47 5.51 8.65
CA GLU A 85 -7.90 5.44 7.26
C GLU A 85 -6.76 5.54 6.24
N GLY A 86 -5.52 5.66 6.71
CA GLY A 86 -4.29 5.74 5.89
C GLY A 86 -3.87 7.16 5.50
N TYR A 87 -4.50 8.21 6.05
CA TYR A 87 -4.07 9.59 5.86
C TYR A 87 -2.91 9.95 6.79
N SER A 88 -2.18 11.01 6.44
CA SER A 88 -1.08 11.51 7.28
C SER A 88 -0.85 12.99 7.03
N LYS A 89 -0.08 13.66 7.89
CA LYS A 89 0.33 15.06 7.65
C LYS A 89 0.91 15.22 6.23
N GLY A 90 0.32 16.12 5.45
CA GLY A 90 0.66 16.37 4.05
C GLY A 90 -0.19 15.62 3.03
N SER A 91 -1.12 14.77 3.45
CA SER A 91 -2.17 14.23 2.58
C SER A 91 -3.02 15.35 2.00
N LEU A 92 -3.39 15.20 0.73
CA LEU A 92 -4.25 16.10 -0.03
C LEU A 92 -5.65 15.49 -0.16
N TRP A 93 -6.64 16.36 -0.04
CA TRP A 93 -8.04 16.05 -0.26
C TRP A 93 -8.61 17.07 -1.23
N VAL A 94 -9.22 16.61 -2.32
CA VAL A 94 -9.78 17.47 -3.36
C VAL A 94 -11.27 17.17 -3.49
N TYR A 95 -12.07 18.18 -3.14
CA TYR A 95 -13.51 18.23 -3.36
C TYR A 95 -13.82 19.49 -4.21
N GLU A 96 -14.68 20.40 -3.75
CA GLU A 96 -14.86 21.73 -4.33
C GLU A 96 -13.61 22.59 -4.09
N GLU A 97 -13.13 22.63 -2.84
CA GLU A 97 -11.83 23.17 -2.47
C GLU A 97 -10.79 22.05 -2.25
N ALA A 98 -9.52 22.46 -2.25
CA ALA A 98 -8.42 21.59 -1.87
C ALA A 98 -8.12 21.75 -0.38
N TYR A 99 -7.84 20.64 0.31
CA TYR A 99 -7.49 20.62 1.71
C TYR A 99 -6.16 19.86 1.90
N ILE A 100 -5.37 20.29 2.88
CA ILE A 100 -4.17 19.59 3.33
C ILE A 100 -4.32 19.13 4.77
N CYS A 101 -4.02 17.85 5.01
CA CYS A 101 -3.97 17.30 6.36
C CYS A 101 -2.76 17.89 7.10
N THR A 102 -3.03 18.62 8.18
CA THR A 102 -1.99 19.19 9.05
C THR A 102 -1.77 18.37 10.33
N ASP A 103 -2.74 17.54 10.69
CA ASP A 103 -2.66 16.55 11.76
C ASP A 103 -3.56 15.37 11.38
N ALA A 104 -3.08 14.14 11.55
CA ALA A 104 -3.82 12.92 11.20
C ALA A 104 -4.07 12.03 12.43
N THR A 105 -3.97 12.59 13.64
CA THR A 105 -4.25 11.87 14.90
C THR A 105 -5.59 11.14 14.81
N GLU A 106 -5.60 9.85 15.14
CA GLU A 106 -6.80 9.00 15.12
C GLU A 106 -7.99 9.65 15.86
N GLY A 107 -9.10 9.85 15.15
CA GLY A 107 -10.34 10.49 15.59
C GLY A 107 -10.30 12.01 15.71
N PHE A 108 -9.15 12.65 15.45
CA PHE A 108 -8.91 14.08 15.65
C PHE A 108 -8.11 14.70 14.49
N ALA A 109 -8.31 14.25 13.25
CA ALA A 109 -7.62 14.82 12.11
C ALA A 109 -7.94 16.32 11.91
N VAL A 110 -6.94 17.10 11.53
CA VAL A 110 -7.05 18.54 11.25
C VAL A 110 -6.71 18.79 9.79
N TRP A 111 -7.73 19.15 9.03
CA TRP A 111 -7.63 19.53 7.62
C TRP A 111 -7.72 21.04 7.45
N LYS A 112 -6.82 21.61 6.65
CA LYS A 112 -6.83 23.04 6.30
C LYS A 112 -7.11 23.22 4.84
N GLU A 113 -8.05 24.08 4.52
CA GLU A 113 -8.31 24.52 3.16
C GLU A 113 -7.09 25.25 2.58
N ILE A 114 -6.79 24.96 1.33
CA ILE A 114 -5.77 25.64 0.51
C ILE A 114 -6.51 26.65 -0.35
N SER A 115 -6.46 27.92 0.06
CA SER A 115 -7.00 29.03 -0.71
C SER A 115 -5.95 29.62 -1.66
N ASN A 116 -6.39 30.10 -2.82
CA ASN A 116 -5.58 30.90 -3.74
C ASN A 116 -5.69 32.41 -3.47
N GLU A 117 -6.44 32.82 -2.45
CA GLU A 117 -6.62 34.21 -2.06
C GLU A 117 -5.27 34.78 -1.63
N VAL A 118 -4.76 35.74 -2.39
CA VAL A 118 -3.59 36.53 -2.00
C VAL A 118 -4.06 37.50 -0.91
N PRO A 119 -3.53 37.45 0.32
CA PRO A 119 -3.95 38.36 1.37
C PRO A 119 -3.76 39.82 0.91
N PRO A 120 -4.72 40.72 1.18
CA PRO A 120 -4.62 42.11 0.78
C PRO A 120 -3.37 42.75 1.39
N SER A 121 -2.63 43.48 0.54
CA SER A 121 -1.39 44.19 0.87
C SER A 121 -1.56 45.31 1.87
#